data_AF-A0A7J9NPT1-F1
#
_entry.id   AF-A0A7J9NPT1-F1
#
_cell.length_a   1.000
_cell.length_b   1.000
_cell.length_c   1.000
_cell.angle_alpha   90.00
_cell.angle_beta   90.00
_cell.angle_gamma   90.00
#
_symmetry.space_group_name_H-M   'P 1'
#
loop_
_entity.id
_entity.type
_entity.pdbx_description
1 polymer ?
#
loop_
_entity_poly.entity_id
_entity_poly.type
_entity_poly.pdbx_seq_one_letter_code
_entity_poly.pdbx_strand_id
1 'polypeptide(L)'
;MKEQGVNVGYIKPIESGGVEDTTYAKTELELSEDLGLLNPINLKNPLSPNIAAAVEDVEIDIDKIKESFQKLKESHEYLIVEGAGGVCVPIKSDYLMADLIKDLKLPCVLVTRPDLGTINHTILSVEYLRNKGISVKGVIINCINELKDVPYYEETFKAIEEFGHVEIIGVVKNKDDYSINIEKLL
;
A
#
# COMPACT_ATOMS: atom_id res chain seq x y z
N MET A 1 3.51 12.94 -8.26
CA MET A 1 3.54 12.33 -9.61
C MET A 1 2.65 13.09 -10.61
N LYS A 2 1.33 13.22 -10.37
CA LYS A 2 0.44 14.00 -11.27
C LYS A 2 0.90 15.46 -11.46
N GLU A 3 1.35 16.13 -10.40
CA GLU A 3 1.95 17.48 -10.48
C GLU A 3 3.21 17.55 -11.36
N GLN A 4 3.90 16.42 -11.56
CA GLN A 4 5.05 16.29 -12.46
C GLN A 4 4.62 15.86 -13.88
N GLY A 5 3.32 15.85 -14.18
CA GLY A 5 2.77 15.51 -15.49
C GLY A 5 2.68 14.01 -15.80
N VAL A 6 2.93 13.14 -14.83
CA VAL A 6 2.86 11.68 -15.04
C VAL A 6 1.41 11.21 -15.07
N ASN A 7 1.05 10.38 -16.06
CA ASN A 7 -0.27 9.73 -16.11
C ASN A 7 -0.32 8.58 -15.10
N VAL A 8 -0.93 8.83 -13.94
CA VAL A 8 -1.01 7.88 -12.83
C VAL A 8 -2.47 7.47 -12.57
N GLY A 9 -2.72 6.17 -12.58
CA GLY A 9 -3.94 5.54 -12.09
C GLY A 9 -3.80 5.07 -10.65
N TYR A 10 -4.93 4.68 -10.07
CA TYR A 10 -5.00 4.11 -8.73
C TYR A 10 -5.96 2.92 -8.70
N ILE A 11 -5.68 1.93 -7.87
CA ILE A 11 -6.61 0.86 -7.53
C ILE A 11 -6.39 0.46 -6.08
N LYS A 12 -7.48 0.24 -5.35
CA LYS A 12 -7.50 -0.44 -4.07
C LYS A 12 -8.23 -1.75 -4.28
N PRO A 13 -7.54 -2.86 -4.62
CA PRO A 13 -8.19 -4.08 -5.09
C PRO A 13 -9.23 -4.65 -4.13
N ILE A 14 -9.00 -4.46 -2.83
CA ILE A 14 -9.84 -4.94 -1.75
C ILE A 14 -9.97 -3.83 -0.72
N GLU A 15 -11.19 -3.52 -0.31
CA GLU A 15 -11.48 -2.60 0.79
C GLU A 15 -12.51 -3.25 1.73
N SER A 16 -12.30 -3.11 3.02
CA SER A 16 -13.12 -3.69 4.08
C SER A 16 -13.47 -2.61 5.10
N GLY A 17 -14.76 -2.38 5.31
CA GLY A 17 -15.26 -1.29 6.16
C GLY A 17 -16.04 -0.21 5.40
N GLY A 18 -16.33 -0.42 4.11
CA GLY A 18 -16.98 0.56 3.25
C GLY A 18 -16.13 0.89 2.02
N VAL A 19 -16.34 2.07 1.43
CA VAL A 19 -15.73 2.54 0.16
C VAL A 19 -15.11 3.94 0.31
N GLU A 20 -14.98 4.40 1.54
CA GLU A 20 -14.58 5.76 1.89
C GLU A 20 -13.16 6.06 1.41
N ASP A 21 -12.22 5.12 1.53
CA ASP A 21 -10.84 5.33 1.12
C ASP A 21 -10.74 5.44 -0.40
N THR A 22 -11.38 4.52 -1.13
CA THR A 22 -11.40 4.57 -2.59
C THR A 22 -12.13 5.83 -3.10
N THR A 23 -13.21 6.23 -2.43
CA THR A 23 -13.94 7.47 -2.78
C THR A 23 -13.09 8.70 -2.55
N TYR A 24 -12.40 8.75 -1.39
CA TYR A 24 -11.46 9.82 -1.08
C TYR A 24 -10.35 9.89 -2.14
N ALA A 25 -9.69 8.78 -2.45
CA ALA A 25 -8.65 8.72 -3.47
C ALA A 25 -9.17 9.14 -4.86
N LYS A 26 -10.36 8.67 -5.27
CA LYS A 26 -10.99 9.08 -6.54
C LYS A 26 -11.21 10.59 -6.61
N THR A 27 -11.72 11.20 -5.54
CA THR A 27 -11.98 12.64 -5.49
C THR A 27 -10.67 13.44 -5.46
N GLU A 28 -9.75 13.09 -4.55
CA GLU A 28 -8.48 13.81 -4.37
C GLU A 28 -7.59 13.73 -5.61
N LEU A 29 -7.58 12.57 -6.28
CA LEU A 29 -6.80 12.35 -7.49
C LEU A 29 -7.58 12.70 -8.76
N GLU A 30 -8.82 13.20 -8.68
CA GLU A 30 -9.67 13.51 -9.84
C GLU A 30 -9.75 12.36 -10.87
N LEU A 31 -9.94 11.13 -10.40
CA LEU A 31 -10.00 9.93 -11.25
C LEU A 31 -11.33 9.86 -12.00
N SER A 32 -11.29 9.43 -13.26
CA SER A 32 -12.48 9.35 -14.11
C SER A 32 -13.19 8.00 -13.99
N GLU A 33 -12.48 6.98 -13.55
CA GLU A 33 -12.86 5.57 -13.57
C GLU A 33 -13.95 5.25 -12.54
N ASP A 34 -14.84 4.32 -12.86
CA ASP A 34 -15.91 3.92 -11.95
C ASP A 34 -15.36 3.30 -10.66
N LEU A 35 -16.04 3.52 -9.53
CA LEU A 35 -15.63 2.98 -8.23
C LEU A 35 -15.47 1.45 -8.25
N GLY A 36 -16.32 0.73 -9.00
CA GLY A 36 -16.21 -0.72 -9.13
C GLY A 36 -14.97 -1.19 -9.90
N LEU A 37 -14.37 -0.32 -10.72
CA LEU A 37 -13.09 -0.59 -11.37
C LEU A 37 -11.91 -0.31 -10.41
N LEU A 38 -12.00 0.78 -9.65
CA LEU A 38 -10.98 1.19 -8.66
C LEU A 38 -10.97 0.30 -7.41
N ASN A 39 -12.12 -0.27 -7.04
CA ASN A 39 -12.29 -1.15 -5.89
C ASN A 39 -13.22 -2.33 -6.24
N PRO A 40 -12.69 -3.36 -6.93
CA PRO A 40 -13.51 -4.48 -7.40
C PRO A 40 -14.05 -5.38 -6.29
N ILE A 41 -13.39 -5.43 -5.13
CA ILE A 41 -13.83 -6.17 -3.95
C ILE A 41 -14.07 -5.18 -2.81
N ASN A 42 -15.34 -4.93 -2.51
CA ASN A 42 -15.78 -4.04 -1.45
C ASN A 42 -16.56 -4.84 -0.39
N LEU A 43 -16.10 -4.80 0.86
CA LEU A 43 -16.69 -5.49 1.99
C LEU A 43 -17.15 -4.47 3.03
N LYS A 44 -18.30 -4.70 3.65
CA LYS A 44 -18.93 -3.73 4.57
C LYS A 44 -18.28 -3.72 5.94
N ASN A 45 -17.79 -4.86 6.42
CA ASN A 45 -17.27 -4.98 7.78
C ASN A 45 -15.80 -4.53 7.86
N PRO A 46 -15.41 -3.68 8.82
CA PRO A 46 -14.03 -3.21 9.00
C PRO A 46 -13.17 -4.26 9.71
N LEU A 47 -13.01 -5.41 9.05
CA LEU A 47 -12.26 -6.58 9.52
C LEU A 47 -11.21 -6.94 8.47
N SER A 48 -10.29 -7.86 8.78
CA SER A 48 -9.39 -8.38 7.75
C SER A 48 -10.22 -9.00 6.61
N PRO A 49 -9.80 -8.88 5.34
CA PRO A 49 -10.64 -9.25 4.20
C PRO A 49 -11.21 -10.65 4.28
N ASN A 50 -10.42 -11.65 4.70
CA ASN A 50 -10.90 -13.02 4.88
C ASN A 50 -12.05 -13.15 5.91
N ILE A 51 -12.00 -12.37 7.00
CA ILE A 51 -13.01 -12.39 8.05
C ILE A 51 -14.25 -11.63 7.58
N ALA A 52 -14.07 -10.44 6.98
CA ALA A 52 -15.19 -9.66 6.44
C ALA A 52 -15.96 -10.46 5.38
N ALA A 53 -15.25 -11.11 4.45
CA ALA A 53 -15.82 -11.98 3.43
C ALA A 53 -16.59 -13.16 4.04
N ALA A 54 -16.03 -13.82 5.06
CA ALA A 54 -16.71 -14.92 5.74
C ALA A 54 -17.98 -14.49 6.51
N VAL A 55 -17.94 -13.31 7.16
CA VAL A 55 -19.10 -12.74 7.87
C VAL A 55 -20.22 -12.34 6.89
N GLU A 56 -19.85 -11.86 5.71
CA GLU A 56 -20.78 -11.41 4.68
C GLU A 56 -21.26 -12.53 3.75
N ASP A 57 -20.76 -13.75 3.91
CA ASP A 57 -21.00 -14.90 3.04
C ASP A 57 -20.65 -14.58 1.56
N VAL A 58 -19.50 -13.92 1.37
CA VAL A 58 -18.96 -13.50 0.08
C VAL A 58 -17.64 -14.22 -0.20
N GLU A 59 -17.44 -14.67 -1.43
CA GLU A 59 -16.14 -15.16 -1.89
C GLU A 59 -15.33 -14.03 -2.53
N ILE A 60 -14.05 -13.91 -2.15
CA ILE A 60 -13.13 -12.97 -2.80
C ILE A 60 -12.60 -13.56 -4.11
N ASP A 61 -13.10 -13.01 -5.21
CA ASP A 61 -12.67 -13.33 -6.58
C ASP A 61 -11.38 -12.58 -6.94
N ILE A 62 -10.28 -13.33 -7.03
CA ILE A 62 -8.96 -12.79 -7.39
C ILE A 62 -8.87 -12.46 -8.89
N ASP A 63 -9.63 -13.15 -9.74
CA ASP A 63 -9.60 -12.90 -11.17
C ASP A 63 -10.30 -11.59 -11.50
N LYS A 64 -11.39 -11.26 -10.78
CA LYS A 64 -12.01 -9.92 -10.85
C LYS A 64 -11.02 -8.80 -10.50
N ILE A 65 -10.17 -9.00 -9.50
CA ILE A 65 -9.09 -8.05 -9.17
C ILE A 65 -8.12 -7.90 -10.33
N LYS A 66 -7.66 -9.03 -10.90
CA LYS A 66 -6.72 -9.03 -12.03
C LYS A 66 -7.30 -8.35 -13.26
N GLU A 67 -8.57 -8.56 -13.56
CA GLU A 67 -9.27 -7.89 -14.67
C GLU A 67 -9.29 -6.37 -14.50
N SER A 68 -9.69 -5.87 -13.32
CA SER A 68 -9.67 -4.44 -13.02
C SER A 68 -8.26 -3.86 -13.10
N PHE A 69 -7.27 -4.56 -12.54
CA PHE A 69 -5.87 -4.17 -12.61
C PHE A 69 -5.37 -4.08 -14.05
N GLN A 70 -5.66 -5.04 -14.94
CA GLN A 70 -5.22 -4.98 -16.34
C GLN A 70 -5.85 -3.80 -17.08
N LYS A 71 -7.16 -3.57 -16.93
CA LYS A 71 -7.86 -2.44 -17.58
C LYS A 71 -7.26 -1.09 -17.20
N LEU A 72 -6.96 -0.90 -15.90
CA LEU A 72 -6.32 0.32 -15.41
C LEU A 72 -4.87 0.42 -15.89
N LYS A 73 -4.13 -0.69 -15.85
CA LYS A 73 -2.74 -0.74 -16.32
C LYS A 73 -2.61 -0.38 -17.81
N GLU A 74 -3.59 -0.73 -18.65
CA GLU A 74 -3.61 -0.37 -20.07
C GLU A 74 -3.90 1.12 -20.31
N SER A 75 -4.51 1.80 -19.34
CA SER A 75 -4.97 3.19 -19.46
C SER A 75 -4.03 4.22 -18.82
N HIS A 76 -3.06 3.77 -18.02
CA HIS A 76 -2.14 4.62 -17.27
C HIS A 76 -0.68 4.22 -17.47
N GLU A 77 0.22 5.21 -17.41
CA GLU A 77 1.66 4.97 -17.50
C GLU A 77 2.18 4.30 -16.22
N TYR A 78 1.67 4.75 -15.06
CA TYR A 78 1.92 4.15 -13.75
C TYR A 78 0.60 3.89 -13.03
N LEU A 79 0.56 2.83 -12.24
CA LEU A 79 -0.60 2.45 -11.46
C LEU A 79 -0.18 2.24 -9.99
N ILE A 80 -0.76 3.03 -9.10
CA ILE A 80 -0.62 2.81 -7.66
C ILE A 80 -1.64 1.76 -7.21
N VAL A 81 -1.14 0.68 -6.61
CA VAL A 81 -1.97 -0.40 -6.07
C VAL A 81 -1.90 -0.35 -4.55
N GLU A 82 -2.98 0.07 -3.90
CA GLU A 82 -3.08 0.11 -2.44
C GLU A 82 -3.57 -1.23 -1.90
N GLY A 83 -2.81 -1.84 -0.99
CA GLY A 83 -3.22 -3.07 -0.31
C GLY A 83 -4.29 -2.82 0.77
N ALA A 84 -4.76 -3.90 1.39
CA ALA A 84 -5.63 -3.85 2.56
C ALA A 84 -4.88 -4.36 3.81
N GLY A 85 -4.52 -3.44 4.71
CA GLY A 85 -3.72 -3.77 5.89
C GLY A 85 -2.26 -4.11 5.58
N GLY A 86 -1.66 -5.03 6.35
CA GLY A 86 -0.26 -5.43 6.21
C GLY A 86 -0.01 -6.55 5.19
N VAL A 87 1.27 -6.78 4.86
CA VAL A 87 1.69 -7.77 3.85
C VAL A 87 1.34 -9.23 4.17
N CYS A 88 1.13 -9.54 5.45
CA CYS A 88 0.70 -10.86 5.93
C CYS A 88 -0.81 -10.94 6.17
N VAL A 89 -1.58 -9.91 5.81
CA VAL A 89 -3.04 -9.95 5.99
C VAL A 89 -3.64 -11.01 5.06
N PRO A 90 -4.45 -11.93 5.59
CA PRO A 90 -5.14 -12.93 4.79
C PRO A 90 -6.26 -12.30 3.98
N ILE A 91 -6.25 -12.60 2.68
CA ILE A 91 -7.33 -12.26 1.75
C ILE A 91 -8.36 -13.39 1.75
N LYS A 92 -7.92 -14.62 1.55
CA LYS A 92 -8.73 -15.84 1.64
C LYS A 92 -7.89 -17.00 2.17
N SER A 93 -8.48 -18.20 2.26
CA SER A 93 -7.74 -19.39 2.70
C SER A 93 -6.45 -19.54 1.89
N ASP A 94 -5.34 -19.73 2.60
CA ASP A 94 -4.01 -19.96 2.03
C ASP A 94 -3.52 -18.88 1.04
N TYR A 95 -4.06 -17.66 1.14
CA TYR A 95 -3.73 -16.55 0.24
C TYR A 95 -3.64 -15.22 0.99
N LEU A 96 -2.44 -14.66 1.03
CA LEU A 96 -2.12 -13.42 1.76
C LEU A 96 -1.97 -12.23 0.80
N MET A 97 -1.96 -11.01 1.34
CA MET A 97 -1.70 -9.79 0.58
C MET A 97 -0.39 -9.86 -0.23
N ALA A 98 0.67 -10.42 0.33
CA ALA A 98 1.91 -10.64 -0.40
C ALA A 98 1.75 -11.59 -1.61
N ASP A 99 0.86 -12.56 -1.55
CA ASP A 99 0.62 -13.46 -2.69
C ASP A 99 -0.11 -12.71 -3.82
N LEU A 100 -0.99 -11.75 -3.49
CA LEU A 100 -1.59 -10.83 -4.48
C LEU A 100 -0.53 -9.95 -5.15
N ILE A 101 0.36 -9.34 -4.37
CA ILE A 101 1.46 -8.51 -4.89
C ILE A 101 2.32 -9.32 -5.87
N LYS A 102 2.62 -10.58 -5.50
CA LYS A 102 3.40 -11.51 -6.32
C LYS A 102 2.67 -11.90 -7.62
N ASP A 103 1.38 -12.22 -7.55
CA ASP A 103 0.56 -12.58 -8.71
C ASP A 103 0.44 -11.43 -9.72
N LEU A 104 0.34 -10.18 -9.22
CA LEU A 104 0.34 -8.98 -10.05
C LEU A 104 1.74 -8.59 -10.55
N LYS A 105 2.80 -9.29 -10.09
CA LYS A 105 4.21 -9.05 -10.42
C LYS A 105 4.66 -7.62 -10.12
N LEU A 106 4.20 -7.08 -9.00
CA LEU A 106 4.47 -5.70 -8.62
C LEU A 106 5.66 -5.62 -7.66
N PRO A 107 6.49 -4.57 -7.77
CA PRO A 107 7.32 -4.15 -6.65
C PRO A 107 6.45 -3.58 -5.52
N CYS A 108 7.01 -3.47 -4.33
CA CYS A 108 6.32 -2.93 -3.16
C CYS A 108 7.07 -1.70 -2.61
N VAL A 109 6.30 -0.71 -2.16
CA VAL A 109 6.78 0.38 -1.29
C VAL A 109 6.10 0.17 0.05
N LEU A 110 6.89 0.11 1.13
CA LEU A 110 6.35 -0.09 2.47
C LEU A 110 6.13 1.27 3.13
N VAL A 111 4.93 1.49 3.68
CA VAL A 111 4.65 2.68 4.51
C VAL A 111 4.71 2.27 5.98
N THR A 112 5.47 3.01 6.78
CA THR A 112 5.61 2.78 8.23
C THR A 112 5.43 4.07 9.03
N ARG A 113 5.28 3.94 10.34
CA ARG A 113 5.14 5.06 11.29
C ARG A 113 6.45 5.28 12.04
N PRO A 114 6.71 6.47 12.62
CA PRO A 114 8.01 6.76 13.24
C PRO A 114 8.15 6.32 14.71
N ASP A 115 7.15 5.67 15.31
CA ASP A 115 7.09 5.39 16.75
C ASP A 115 7.83 4.10 17.18
N LEU A 116 7.89 3.88 18.50
CA LEU A 116 8.56 2.72 19.08
C LEU A 116 7.99 1.40 18.51
N GLY A 117 8.91 0.52 18.11
CA GLY A 117 8.60 -0.76 17.46
C GLY A 117 8.64 -0.71 15.94
N THR A 118 8.72 0.49 15.34
CA THR A 118 8.79 0.64 13.88
C THR A 118 9.98 -0.08 13.24
N ILE A 119 11.15 -0.10 13.88
CA ILE A 119 12.33 -0.83 13.39
C ILE A 119 11.98 -2.29 13.15
N ASN A 120 11.40 -2.95 14.16
CA ASN A 120 11.01 -4.35 14.07
C ASN A 120 9.95 -4.59 12.98
N HIS A 121 8.85 -3.82 12.99
CA HIS A 121 7.77 -4.01 12.02
C HIS A 121 8.24 -3.78 10.58
N THR A 122 9.06 -2.75 10.37
CA THR A 122 9.58 -2.41 9.04
C THR A 122 10.51 -3.50 8.53
N ILE A 123 11.51 -3.90 9.32
CA ILE A 123 12.49 -4.92 8.91
C ILE A 123 11.81 -6.28 8.68
N LEU A 124 10.92 -6.72 9.59
CA LEU A 124 10.19 -7.98 9.41
C LEU A 124 9.33 -7.97 8.13
N SER A 125 8.67 -6.85 7.83
CA SER A 125 7.83 -6.73 6.62
C SER A 125 8.68 -6.74 5.35
N VAL A 126 9.81 -6.04 5.35
CA VAL A 126 10.78 -6.02 4.24
C VAL A 126 11.34 -7.42 3.97
N GLU A 127 11.82 -8.10 5.01
CA GLU A 127 12.37 -9.45 4.89
C GLU A 127 11.31 -10.47 4.46
N TYR A 128 10.07 -10.33 4.94
CA TYR A 128 8.97 -11.18 4.49
C TYR A 128 8.68 -11.03 2.99
N LEU A 129 8.61 -9.78 2.49
CA LEU A 129 8.43 -9.49 1.07
C LEU A 129 9.58 -10.07 0.22
N ARG A 130 10.82 -9.87 0.65
CA ARG A 130 12.02 -10.41 -0.03
C ARG A 130 12.01 -11.94 -0.07
N ASN A 131 11.68 -12.60 1.03
CA ASN A 131 11.56 -14.06 1.09
C ASN A 131 10.45 -14.61 0.17
N LYS A 132 9.43 -13.81 -0.14
CA LYS A 132 8.40 -14.15 -1.15
C LYS A 132 8.83 -13.88 -2.59
N GLY A 133 10.00 -13.27 -2.79
CA GLY A 133 10.55 -12.88 -4.11
C GLY A 133 10.02 -11.54 -4.61
N ILE A 134 9.49 -10.69 -3.72
CA ILE A 134 8.94 -9.37 -4.05
C ILE A 134 10.03 -8.32 -3.83
N SER A 135 10.26 -7.49 -4.84
CA SER A 135 11.19 -6.37 -4.75
C SER A 135 10.60 -5.25 -3.89
N VAL A 136 11.38 -4.74 -2.93
CA VAL A 136 11.02 -3.58 -2.12
C VAL A 136 11.77 -2.37 -2.65
N LYS A 137 11.04 -1.39 -3.20
CA LYS A 137 11.61 -0.17 -3.79
C LYS A 137 12.08 0.84 -2.75
N GLY A 138 11.51 0.78 -1.55
CA GLY A 138 11.91 1.61 -0.42
C GLY A 138 10.84 1.67 0.65
N VAL A 139 11.12 2.45 1.70
CA VAL A 139 10.22 2.73 2.81
C VAL A 139 9.82 4.21 2.80
N ILE A 140 8.54 4.49 3.04
CA ILE A 140 8.03 5.83 3.32
C ILE A 140 7.65 5.91 4.79
N ILE A 141 8.16 6.91 5.49
CA ILE A 141 7.75 7.22 6.86
C ILE A 141 6.54 8.15 6.82
N ASN A 142 5.40 7.69 7.32
CA ASN A 142 4.22 8.50 7.55
C ASN A 142 4.17 8.98 9.02
N CYS A 143 4.41 10.26 9.24
CA CYS A 143 4.54 10.85 10.57
C CYS A 143 3.17 11.18 11.16
N ILE A 144 2.45 10.15 11.60
CA ILE A 144 1.20 10.30 12.35
C ILE A 144 1.38 11.05 13.68
N ASN A 145 2.62 11.09 14.19
CA ASN A 145 3.05 11.92 15.31
C ASN A 145 4.08 12.93 14.78
N GLU A 146 4.14 14.12 15.38
CA GLU A 146 5.20 15.07 15.05
C GLU A 146 6.57 14.48 15.40
N LEU A 147 7.51 14.53 14.45
CA LEU A 147 8.85 13.94 14.65
C LEU A 147 9.60 14.56 15.84
N LYS A 148 9.32 15.82 16.18
CA LYS A 148 9.89 16.48 17.36
C LYS A 148 9.52 15.78 18.67
N ASP A 149 8.41 15.04 18.69
CA ASP A 149 7.91 14.29 19.84
C ASP A 149 8.38 12.83 19.83
N VAL A 150 9.14 12.41 18.80
CA VAL A 150 9.73 11.09 18.67
C VAL A 150 11.22 11.17 19.01
N PRO A 151 11.66 10.71 20.19
CA PRO A 151 13.06 10.82 20.59
C PRO A 151 13.98 10.08 19.63
N TYR A 152 15.02 10.76 19.15
CA TYR A 152 16.08 10.17 18.30
C TYR A 152 15.53 9.47 17.04
N TYR A 153 14.49 10.03 16.41
CA TYR A 153 13.90 9.44 15.20
C TYR A 153 14.92 9.29 14.06
N GLU A 154 15.93 10.17 13.98
CA GLU A 154 16.99 10.06 12.97
C GLU A 154 17.81 8.77 13.15
N GLU A 155 18.11 8.37 14.38
CA GLU A 155 18.80 7.10 14.66
C GLU A 155 17.89 5.89 14.39
N THR A 156 16.59 6.05 14.62
CA THR A 156 15.59 5.03 14.23
C THR A 156 15.57 4.82 12.72
N PHE A 157 15.63 5.91 11.94
CA PHE A 157 15.64 5.85 10.48
C PHE A 157 16.93 5.20 9.97
N LYS A 158 18.10 5.62 10.49
CA LYS A 158 19.39 4.97 10.17
C LYS A 158 19.37 3.48 10.47
N ALA A 159 18.81 3.07 11.62
CA ALA A 159 18.72 1.67 11.98
C ALA A 159 17.84 0.87 11.00
N ILE A 160 16.72 1.45 10.53
CA ILE A 160 15.90 0.81 9.48
C ILE A 160 16.72 0.62 8.20
N GLU A 161 17.47 1.63 7.79
CA GLU A 161 18.25 1.56 6.55
C GLU A 161 19.41 0.57 6.63
N GLU A 162 20.19 0.63 7.71
CA GLU A 162 21.37 -0.20 7.93
C GLU A 162 21.00 -1.67 8.14
N PHE A 163 20.07 -1.96 9.05
CA PHE A 163 19.71 -3.35 9.41
C PHE A 163 18.63 -3.93 8.49
N GLY A 164 17.76 -3.10 7.92
CA GLY A 164 16.76 -3.52 6.94
C GLY A 164 17.30 -3.58 5.52
N HIS A 165 18.52 -3.07 5.28
CA HIS A 165 19.11 -2.96 3.95
C HIS A 165 18.15 -2.36 2.92
N VAL A 166 17.40 -1.34 3.33
CA VAL A 166 16.33 -0.73 2.54
C VAL A 166 16.40 0.78 2.67
N GLU A 167 16.19 1.52 1.59
CA GLU A 167 16.27 2.97 1.61
C GLU A 167 14.97 3.59 2.14
N ILE A 168 15.08 4.62 2.98
CA ILE A 168 13.94 5.50 3.27
C ILE A 168 13.84 6.50 2.12
N ILE A 169 12.87 6.27 1.25
CA ILE A 169 12.66 7.07 0.03
C ILE A 169 11.69 8.23 0.24
N GLY A 170 11.11 8.37 1.43
CA GLY A 170 10.28 9.53 1.73
C GLY A 170 9.86 9.65 3.18
N VAL A 171 9.50 10.87 3.56
CA VAL A 171 8.95 11.26 4.86
C VAL A 171 7.76 12.18 4.61
N VAL A 172 6.59 11.80 5.11
CA VAL A 172 5.34 12.54 5.00
C VAL A 172 4.97 13.05 6.38
N LYS A 173 5.09 14.37 6.63
CA LYS A 173 4.65 14.97 7.90
C LYS A 173 3.18 15.34 7.88
N ASN A 174 2.72 15.84 6.74
CA ASN A 174 1.32 16.07 6.42
C ASN A 174 1.20 16.27 4.90
N LYS A 175 -0.01 16.55 4.42
CA LYS A 175 -0.29 16.76 2.99
C LYS A 175 0.47 17.94 2.35
N ASP A 176 0.90 18.92 3.15
CA ASP A 176 1.56 20.14 2.68
C ASP A 176 3.09 20.13 2.98
N ASP A 177 3.55 19.24 3.86
CA ASP A 177 4.96 19.05 4.24
C ASP A 177 5.34 17.56 4.11
N TYR A 178 5.82 17.21 2.93
CA TYR A 178 6.34 15.87 2.64
C TYR A 178 7.51 15.94 1.67
N SER A 179 8.36 14.91 1.71
CA SER A 179 9.44 14.68 0.75
C SER A 179 9.39 13.21 0.33
N ILE A 180 9.25 12.94 -0.97
CA ILE A 180 9.28 11.59 -1.52
C ILE A 180 10.16 11.60 -2.78
N ASN A 181 11.12 10.69 -2.85
CA ASN A 181 11.94 10.47 -4.03
C ASN A 181 11.13 9.71 -5.09
N ILE A 182 10.46 10.47 -5.96
CA ILE A 182 9.59 9.92 -7.01
C ILE A 182 10.37 9.04 -8.00
N GLU A 183 11.64 9.33 -8.28
CA GLU A 183 12.45 8.52 -9.21
C GLU A 183 12.63 7.07 -8.74
N LYS A 184 12.57 6.83 -7.43
CA LYS A 184 12.60 5.47 -6.86
C LYS A 184 11.27 4.74 -7.00
N LEU A 185 10.17 5.46 -7.20
CA LEU A 185 8.83 4.91 -7.42
C LEU A 185 8.59 4.52 -8.88
N LEU A 186 9.22 5.24 -9.81
CA LEU A 186 9.21 4.95 -11.24
C LEU A 186 10.06 3.68 -11.55
#